data_AF-A0A7T1WS68-F1
#
_entry.id   AF-A0A7T1WS68-F1
#
_cell.length_a   1.000
_cell.length_b   1.000
_cell.length_c   1.000
_cell.angle_alpha   90.00
_cell.angle_beta   90.00
_cell.angle_gamma   90.00
#
_symmetry.space_group_name_H-M   'P 1'
#
loop_
_entity.id
_entity.type
_entity.pdbx_description
1 polymer ?
#
loop_
_entity_poly.entity_id
_entity_poly.type
_entity_poly.pdbx_seq_one_letter_code
_entity_poly.pdbx_strand_id
1 'polypeptide(L)'
;MSTPTRSELARSNTYLRRQLAALRHDHTELLGASRAAVVAHYDGHALPLSVLIDTLDQLGQLPEYEPQLAEELLTGPLPLAGRRIA
;
A
#
# COMPACT_ATOMS: atom_id res chain seq x y z
N MET A 1 28.58 -14.05 -24.25
CA MET A 1 27.99 -13.88 -22.90
C MET A 1 28.84 -14.68 -21.93
N SER A 2 29.46 -14.03 -20.95
CA SER A 2 30.25 -14.73 -19.92
C SER A 2 29.33 -15.40 -18.91
N THR A 3 29.67 -16.62 -18.49
CA THR A 3 28.97 -17.33 -17.42
C THR A 3 29.24 -16.63 -16.08
N PRO A 4 28.19 -16.37 -15.27
CA PRO A 4 28.37 -15.69 -14.00
C PRO A 4 29.20 -16.54 -13.04
N THR A 5 30.07 -15.89 -12.28
CA THR A 5 30.90 -16.56 -11.28
C THR A 5 30.04 -17.03 -10.10
N ARG A 6 30.51 -18.02 -9.33
CA ARG A 6 29.82 -18.46 -8.10
C ARG A 6 29.58 -17.31 -7.12
N SER A 7 30.53 -16.37 -7.03
CA SER A 7 30.44 -15.18 -6.17
C SER A 7 29.40 -14.16 -6.67
N GLU A 8 29.23 -14.01 -7.99
CA GLU A 8 28.14 -13.22 -8.57
C GLU A 8 26.78 -13.84 -8.29
N LEU A 9 26.65 -15.16 -8.48
CA LEU A 9 25.41 -15.88 -8.17
C LEU A 9 25.04 -15.76 -6.69
N ALA A 10 26.00 -15.89 -5.77
CA ALA A 10 25.76 -15.75 -4.34
C ALA A 10 25.30 -14.33 -3.94
N ARG A 11 25.91 -13.29 -4.53
CA ARG A 11 25.51 -11.90 -4.32
C ARG A 11 24.10 -11.64 -4.86
N SER A 12 23.83 -12.07 -6.09
CA SER A 12 22.51 -11.94 -6.70
C SER A 12 21.43 -12.69 -5.91
N ASN A 13 21.73 -13.90 -5.43
CA ASN A 13 20.79 -14.66 -4.61
C ASN A 13 20.47 -13.94 -3.29
N THR A 14 21.48 -13.39 -2.61
CA THR A 14 21.29 -12.62 -1.38
C THR A 14 20.45 -11.36 -1.64
N TYR A 15 20.74 -10.65 -2.72
CA TYR A 15 19.99 -9.46 -3.12
C TYR A 15 18.53 -9.78 -3.42
N LEU A 16 18.26 -10.82 -4.20
CA LEU A 16 16.89 -11.26 -4.52
C LEU A 16 16.12 -11.72 -3.27
N ARG A 17 16.77 -12.41 -2.33
CA ARG A 17 16.14 -12.80 -1.06
C ARG A 17 15.72 -11.59 -0.23
N ARG A 18 16.55 -10.53 -0.20
CA ARG A 18 16.22 -9.28 0.49
C ARG A 18 15.04 -8.57 -0.18
N GLN A 19 15.05 -8.48 -1.51
CA GLN A 19 13.92 -7.91 -2.25
C GLN A 19 12.62 -8.70 -2.04
N LEU A 20 12.69 -10.04 -2.05
CA LEU A 20 11.53 -10.88 -1.78
C LEU A 20 11.00 -10.68 -0.35
N ALA A 21 11.88 -10.51 0.63
CA ALA A 21 11.49 -10.22 1.99
C ALA A 21 10.80 -8.84 2.12
N ALA A 22 11.35 -7.81 1.46
CA ALA A 22 10.73 -6.48 1.40
C ALA A 22 9.33 -6.55 0.75
N LEU A 23 9.22 -7.18 -0.43
CA LEU A 23 7.93 -7.32 -1.12
C LEU A 23 6.88 -8.05 -0.28
N ARG A 24 7.29 -9.09 0.46
CA ARG A 24 6.38 -9.81 1.38
C ARG A 24 5.94 -8.93 2.55
N HIS A 25 6.83 -8.09 3.06
CA HIS A 25 6.49 -7.14 4.11
C HIS A 25 5.46 -6.12 3.59
N ASP A 26 5.76 -5.44 2.48
CA ASP A 26 4.87 -4.44 1.86
C ASP A 26 3.49 -5.04 1.55
N HIS A 27 3.46 -6.26 1.03
CA HIS A 27 2.21 -6.97 0.76
C HIS A 27 1.40 -7.27 2.04
N THR A 28 2.08 -7.60 3.13
CA THR A 28 1.43 -7.89 4.41
C THR A 28 0.84 -6.61 5.01
N GLU A 29 1.56 -5.49 4.95
CA GLU A 29 1.07 -4.18 5.39
C GLU A 29 -0.17 -3.76 4.59
N LEU A 30 -0.12 -3.87 3.26
CA LEU A 30 -1.28 -3.55 2.40
C LEU A 30 -2.51 -4.41 2.75
N LEU A 31 -2.35 -5.72 2.90
CA LEU A 31 -3.46 -6.60 3.28
C LEU A 31 -4.03 -6.26 4.65
N GLY A 32 -3.17 -5.91 5.61
CA GLY A 32 -3.57 -5.45 6.94
C GLY A 32 -4.39 -4.17 6.87
N ALA A 33 -3.89 -3.17 6.16
CA ALA A 33 -4.54 -1.88 5.99
C ALA A 33 -5.87 -1.98 5.23
N SER A 34 -5.94 -2.80 4.17
CA SER A 34 -7.19 -3.06 3.45
C SER A 34 -8.23 -3.74 4.33
N ARG A 35 -7.84 -4.73 5.15
CA ARG A 35 -8.78 -5.34 6.11
C ARG A 35 -9.26 -4.34 7.16
N ALA A 36 -8.37 -3.52 7.70
CA ALA A 36 -8.73 -2.49 8.66
C ALA A 36 -9.73 -1.50 8.05
N ALA A 37 -9.54 -1.13 6.79
CA ALA A 37 -10.45 -0.23 6.07
C ALA A 37 -11.85 -0.83 5.89
N VAL A 38 -11.93 -2.12 5.50
CA VAL A 38 -13.22 -2.82 5.38
C VAL A 38 -13.93 -2.88 6.73
N VAL A 39 -13.23 -3.25 7.81
CA VAL A 39 -13.81 -3.29 9.16
C VAL A 39 -14.31 -1.90 9.57
N ALA A 40 -13.47 -0.87 9.41
CA ALA A 40 -13.82 0.50 9.76
C ALA A 40 -15.05 1.01 8.98
N HIS A 41 -15.22 0.59 7.72
CA HIS A 41 -16.39 0.91 6.91
C HIS A 41 -17.68 0.31 7.51
N TYR A 42 -17.67 -0.98 7.83
CA TYR A 42 -18.84 -1.65 8.40
C TYR A 42 -19.15 -1.25 9.84
N ASP A 43 -18.13 -0.85 10.60
CA ASP A 43 -18.27 -0.31 11.95
C ASP A 43 -18.72 1.18 11.95
N GLY A 44 -18.83 1.81 10.77
CA GLY A 44 -19.33 3.18 10.62
C GLY A 44 -18.34 4.27 11.05
N HIS A 45 -17.03 4.00 10.99
CA HIS A 45 -16.02 5.02 11.27
C HIS A 45 -16.13 6.18 10.28
N ALA A 46 -15.84 7.40 10.76
CA ALA A 46 -15.90 8.61 9.95
C ALA A 46 -14.87 8.64 8.79
N LEU A 47 -13.73 7.98 8.96
CA LEU A 47 -12.64 7.93 7.97
C LEU A 47 -12.12 6.49 7.81
N PRO A 48 -12.91 5.60 7.18
CA PRO A 48 -12.59 4.17 7.14
C PRO A 48 -11.33 3.88 6.31
N LEU A 49 -11.03 4.71 5.30
CA LEU A 49 -9.87 4.53 4.43
C LEU A 49 -8.56 5.12 4.98
N SER A 50 -8.58 5.81 6.12
CA SER A 50 -7.42 6.56 6.64
C SER A 50 -6.16 5.71 6.75
N VAL A 51 -6.25 4.56 7.40
CA VAL A 51 -5.12 3.63 7.58
C VAL A 51 -4.60 3.09 6.24
N LEU A 52 -5.49 2.84 5.28
CA LEU A 52 -5.11 2.39 3.94
C LEU A 52 -4.36 3.47 3.17
N ILE A 53 -4.83 4.71 3.22
CA ILE A 53 -4.19 5.86 2.59
C ILE A 53 -2.79 6.09 3.18
N ASP A 54 -2.67 6.10 4.50
CA ASP A 54 -1.38 6.28 5.18
C ASP A 54 -0.38 5.16 4.81
N THR A 55 -0.87 3.92 4.69
CA THR A 55 -0.05 2.78 4.28
C THR A 55 0.42 2.91 2.83
N LEU A 56 -0.47 3.32 1.93
CA LEU A 56 -0.13 3.56 0.51
C LEU A 56 0.88 4.70 0.34
N ASP A 57 0.76 5.76 1.14
CA ASP A 57 1.73 6.87 1.16
C ASP A 57 3.11 6.42 1.65
N GLN A 58 3.15 5.67 2.76
CA GLN A 58 4.40 5.12 3.31
C GLN A 58 5.12 4.17 2.34
N LEU A 59 4.37 3.40 1.55
CA LEU A 59 4.90 2.51 0.51
C LEU A 59 5.20 3.24 -0.82
N GLY A 60 4.89 4.53 -0.93
CA GLY A 60 5.05 5.32 -2.14
C GLY A 60 4.16 4.89 -3.30
N GLN A 61 3.06 4.18 -3.02
CA GLN A 61 2.12 3.67 -4.02
C GLN A 61 0.85 4.51 -4.15
N LEU A 62 0.65 5.52 -3.29
CA LEU A 62 -0.54 6.37 -3.32
C LEU A 62 -0.90 6.91 -4.74
N PRO A 63 0.04 7.40 -5.57
CA PRO A 63 -0.28 7.93 -6.90
C PRO A 63 -0.93 6.91 -7.85
N GLU A 64 -0.65 5.61 -7.67
CA GLU A 64 -1.24 4.55 -8.49
C GLU A 64 -2.72 4.32 -8.14
N TYR A 65 -3.11 4.59 -6.90
CA TYR A 65 -4.43 4.32 -6.34
C TYR A 65 -5.31 5.57 -6.14
N GLU A 66 -4.76 6.77 -6.40
CA GLU A 66 -5.53 8.03 -6.36
C GLU A 66 -6.86 8.00 -7.14
N PRO A 67 -6.95 7.46 -8.39
CA PRO A 67 -8.21 7.52 -9.12
C PRO A 67 -9.32 6.68 -8.46
N GLN A 68 -8.98 5.52 -7.89
CA GLN A 68 -9.95 4.65 -7.20
C GLN A 68 -10.35 5.26 -5.85
N LEU A 69 -9.39 5.82 -5.10
CA LEU A 69 -9.66 6.51 -3.85
C LEU A 69 -10.55 7.74 -4.06
N ALA A 70 -10.33 8.48 -5.15
CA ALA A 70 -11.17 9.62 -5.51
C ALA A 70 -12.62 9.18 -5.80
N GLU A 71 -12.83 8.09 -6.52
CA GLU A 71 -14.17 7.56 -6.82
C GLU A 71 -14.91 7.10 -5.55
N GLU A 72 -14.21 6.44 -4.62
CA GLU A 72 -14.78 5.92 -3.38
C GLU A 72 -15.10 7.04 -2.37
N LEU A 73 -14.29 8.11 -2.33
CA LEU A 73 -14.58 9.34 -1.58
C LEU A 73 -15.76 10.13 -2.15
N LEU A 74 -16.06 9.96 -3.45
CA LEU A 74 -17.18 10.62 -4.14
C LEU A 74 -18.49 9.82 -4.07
N THR A 75 -18.43 8.51 -3.90
CA THR A 75 -19.59 7.59 -3.97
C THR A 75 -19.99 6.98 -2.62
N GLY A 76 -19.10 7.00 -1.62
CA GLY A 76 -19.42 6.58 -0.26
C GLY A 76 -20.35 7.56 0.48
N PRO A 77 -21.18 7.11 1.42
CA PRO A 77 -21.98 8.00 2.27
C PRO A 77 -21.04 8.65 3.29
N LEU A 78 -20.39 9.75 2.93
CA LEU A 78 -19.58 10.54 3.85
C LEU A 78 -20.05 12.00 3.89
N PRO A 79 -20.26 12.58 5.09
CA PRO A 79 -20.38 14.01 5.22
C PRO A 79 -19.01 14.61 4.90
N LEU A 80 -18.95 15.41 3.84
CA LEU A 80 -17.79 16.25 3.49
C LEU A 80 -17.42 17.14 4.68
N ALA A 81 -16.43 16.73 5.47
CA ALA A 81 -15.80 17.59 6.46
C ALA A 81 -14.28 17.42 6.37
N GLY A 82 -13.63 18.40 5.72
CA GLY A 82 -12.17 18.51 5.80
C GLY A 82 -11.41 18.62 4.48
N ARG A 83 -12.03 19.09 3.39
CA ARG A 83 -11.29 19.58 2.23
C ARG A 83 -10.52 20.85 2.62
N ARG A 84 -9.28 20.71 3.10
CA ARG A 84 -8.29 21.79 3.05
C ARG A 84 -7.54 21.68 1.73
N ILE A 85 -8.10 22.31 0.71
CA ILE A 85 -7.31 22.76 -0.44
C ILE A 85 -6.45 23.92 0.05
N ALA A 86 -5.14 23.83 -0.14
CA ALA A 86 -4.24 24.98 -0.14
C ALA A 86 -4.35 25.70 -1.50
#